data_AF-A0A6I2M4I2-F1
#
_entry.id   AF-A0A6I2M4I2-F1
#
_cell.length_a   1.000
_cell.length_b   1.000
_cell.length_c   1.000
_cell.angle_alpha   90.00
_cell.angle_beta   90.00
_cell.angle_gamma   90.00
#
_symmetry.space_group_name_H-M   'P 1'
#
loop_
_entity.id
_entity.type
_entity.pdbx_description
1 polymer ?
#
loop_
_entity_poly.entity_id
_entity_poly.type
_entity_poly.pdbx_seq_one_letter_code
_entity_poly.pdbx_strand_id
1 'polypeptide(L)'
;MRWPKRWTGPRGSSGAISAGGSLPRTGPRGRLSSGAKPAAREEGLCRMKRIVILCDGTWNRSDSLHPTNVIRFAQAMLGEAPDGTAQVPVYIAGVGTGRGIARRLDSLIGGAFGKGLFANLVEAYQHLVFMYEPGDEIHILGFSRGAYTARSLAGLLRSTGIVERRFLHRVPEALSRYRTLNDPATHPSSEDSHRFRLELSPRIATSTKEIAWRRENGHGDAKLLTVSYLGVWDTVGALGVPVGLPLIRNLAARRYRFHDASLSSMVKSARHAVALDETRPAFQPTLWDNVDELNRESAPSGSPEPYQQKWFAGDHGSVGGGGDVHALSSIGLAWIIEGAQDAGLVFDDAELQAIRNEQEVMGPLRNTTTPASLLSRVMRLRAKDRVGPATPRELHPSVIRRWQAEAESRGFQPYRPGSLRRIAAALDAERHGGLSTATAAASPEPHAPA
;
A
#
# COMPACT_ATOMS: atom_id res chain seq x y z
N MET A 1 -1.49 28.44 44.75
CA MET A 1 -1.78 27.60 45.94
C MET A 1 -2.83 26.57 45.52
N ARG A 2 -2.77 25.25 45.72
CA ARG A 2 -1.83 24.27 46.28
C ARG A 2 -2.15 22.94 45.56
N TRP A 3 -1.13 22.20 45.15
CA TRP A 3 -1.24 20.82 44.65
C TRP A 3 -1.23 19.82 45.82
N PRO A 4 -1.93 18.66 45.75
CA PRO A 4 -1.78 17.62 46.75
C PRO A 4 -0.67 16.61 46.39
N LYS A 5 0.37 16.67 47.22
CA LYS A 5 1.17 15.63 47.88
C LYS A 5 1.59 14.34 47.14
N ARG A 6 2.92 14.22 47.13
CA ARG A 6 3.81 13.08 46.82
C ARG A 6 3.46 11.81 47.59
N TRP A 7 3.65 10.69 46.88
CA TRP A 7 3.72 9.33 47.39
C TRP A 7 5.15 9.04 47.89
N THR A 8 5.28 8.46 49.09
CA THR A 8 6.56 8.09 49.72
C THR A 8 6.63 6.57 49.88
N GLY A 9 7.55 5.91 49.18
CA GLY A 9 7.86 4.50 49.38
C GLY A 9 8.86 4.28 50.54
N PRO A 10 8.89 3.08 51.17
CA PRO A 10 9.70 2.84 52.35
C PRO A 10 11.16 2.50 52.02
N ARG A 11 12.06 2.96 52.89
CA ARG A 11 13.50 2.66 52.92
C ARG A 11 13.72 1.30 53.57
N GLY A 12 14.44 0.41 52.90
CA GLY A 12 14.96 -0.85 53.44
C GLY A 12 16.47 -0.79 53.60
N SER A 13 16.93 -1.12 54.80
CA SER A 13 18.30 -1.14 55.31
C SER A 13 19.22 -2.14 54.60
N SER A 14 20.45 -1.73 54.26
CA SER A 14 21.56 -2.64 53.96
C SER A 14 22.58 -2.58 55.11
N GLY A 15 22.68 -3.70 55.84
CA GLY A 15 23.73 -3.97 56.82
C GLY A 15 24.94 -4.61 56.15
N ALA A 16 26.12 -4.24 56.63
CA ALA A 16 27.43 -4.68 56.16
C ALA A 16 27.80 -6.09 56.66
N ILE A 17 28.52 -6.86 55.84
CA ILE A 17 29.42 -7.95 56.28
C ILE A 17 30.68 -7.90 55.40
N SER A 18 31.85 -8.00 56.03
CA SER A 18 33.19 -7.87 55.47
C SER A 18 33.88 -9.20 55.18
N ALA A 19 34.87 -9.11 54.27
CA ALA A 19 36.21 -9.75 54.27
C ALA A 19 36.43 -11.08 53.53
N GLY A 20 37.49 -11.07 52.71
CA GLY A 20 38.38 -12.21 52.46
C GLY A 20 38.56 -12.61 50.99
N GLY A 21 39.68 -12.23 50.35
CA GLY A 21 40.03 -12.74 49.03
C GLY A 21 41.22 -12.05 48.35
N SER A 22 42.42 -12.51 48.70
CA SER A 22 43.77 -12.16 48.24
C SER A 22 43.99 -11.92 46.73
N LEU A 23 44.75 -10.86 46.41
CA LEU A 23 45.40 -10.58 45.11
C LEU A 23 46.74 -11.34 44.97
N PRO A 24 47.10 -11.83 43.77
CA PRO A 24 48.48 -12.13 43.44
C PRO A 24 49.14 -11.04 42.58
N ARG A 25 50.46 -10.97 42.76
CA ARG A 25 51.43 -9.97 42.31
C ARG A 25 51.80 -10.09 40.82
N THR A 26 52.01 -8.92 40.23
CA THR A 26 52.97 -8.52 39.17
C THR A 26 53.79 -9.60 38.44
N GLY A 27 53.63 -9.64 37.11
CA GLY A 27 54.56 -10.20 36.10
C GLY A 27 54.78 -9.19 34.95
N PRO A 28 55.83 -9.34 34.11
CA PRO A 28 56.59 -8.22 33.56
C PRO A 28 55.97 -7.50 32.36
N ARG A 29 56.33 -6.22 32.22
CA ARG A 29 55.97 -5.30 31.13
C ARG A 29 56.34 -5.88 29.75
N GLY A 30 55.33 -6.34 29.02
CA GLY A 30 55.40 -6.62 27.59
C GLY A 30 55.38 -5.31 26.79
N ARG A 31 56.41 -5.16 25.96
CA ARG A 31 56.68 -4.06 25.02
C ARG A 31 55.48 -3.84 24.09
N LEU A 32 54.90 -2.64 24.09
CA LEU A 32 53.88 -2.22 23.12
C LEU A 32 54.53 -2.15 21.74
N SER A 33 54.26 -3.14 20.88
CA SER A 33 54.55 -3.05 19.46
C SER A 33 53.54 -2.11 18.81
N SER A 34 54.03 -0.94 18.40
CA SER A 34 53.41 -0.05 17.42
C SER A 34 53.11 -0.80 16.12
N GLY A 35 51.94 -0.57 15.55
CA GLY A 35 51.73 -0.77 14.10
C GLY A 35 50.63 -1.75 13.73
N ALA A 36 49.37 -1.39 14.00
CA ALA A 36 48.29 -1.67 13.06
C ALA A 36 47.34 -0.47 13.13
N LYS A 37 47.37 0.37 12.08
CA LYS A 37 46.29 1.35 11.86
C LYS A 37 44.97 0.55 11.89
N PRO A 38 43.95 0.95 12.65
CA PRO A 38 42.62 0.41 12.42
C PRO A 38 42.31 0.68 10.95
N ALA A 39 41.95 -0.36 10.21
CA ALA A 39 41.45 -0.21 8.86
C ALA A 39 40.40 0.90 8.89
N ALA A 40 40.60 1.92 8.06
CA ALA A 40 39.63 2.98 7.90
C ALA A 40 38.28 2.31 7.63
N ARG A 41 37.36 2.40 8.60
CA ARG A 41 35.95 2.22 8.29
C ARG A 41 35.69 3.25 7.21
N GLU A 42 35.33 2.79 6.02
CA GLU A 42 34.79 3.67 4.99
C GLU A 42 33.80 4.61 5.67
N GLU A 43 34.13 5.90 5.64
CA GLU A 43 33.28 6.95 6.17
C GLU A 43 31.92 6.77 5.50
N GLY A 44 30.92 6.46 6.32
CA GLY A 44 29.62 5.99 5.88
C GLY A 44 28.98 7.00 4.94
N LEU A 45 29.01 6.68 3.64
CA LEU A 45 27.99 7.16 2.73
C LEU A 45 26.68 6.70 3.35
N CYS A 46 25.86 7.64 3.86
CA CYS A 46 24.57 7.32 4.43
C CYS A 46 23.78 6.58 3.35
N ARG A 47 23.73 5.24 3.42
CA ARG A 47 23.12 4.41 2.40
C ARG A 47 21.65 4.80 2.33
N MET A 48 21.18 5.04 1.11
CA MET A 48 19.76 5.17 0.79
C MET A 48 19.00 4.01 1.43
N LYS A 49 17.81 4.28 1.97
CA LYS A 49 16.90 3.24 2.46
C LYS A 49 15.59 3.24 1.67
N ARG A 50 14.88 2.10 1.73
CA ARG A 50 13.53 1.93 1.19
C ARG A 50 12.53 2.01 2.33
N ILE A 51 11.76 3.10 2.39
CA ILE A 51 10.71 3.30 3.38
C ILE A 51 9.41 2.75 2.82
N VAL A 52 8.78 1.80 3.52
CA VAL A 52 7.57 1.11 3.04
C VAL A 52 6.40 1.43 3.98
N ILE A 53 5.53 2.34 3.54
CA ILE A 53 4.32 2.74 4.29
C ILE A 53 3.19 1.75 3.98
N LEU A 54 2.68 1.10 5.02
CA LEU A 54 1.71 -0.01 4.94
C LEU A 54 0.39 0.41 5.61
N CYS A 55 -0.59 0.86 4.81
CA CYS A 55 -1.88 1.36 5.31
C CYS A 55 -2.97 0.27 5.28
N ASP A 56 -3.41 -0.20 6.43
CA ASP A 56 -4.37 -1.32 6.50
C ASP A 56 -5.85 -0.90 6.41
N GLY A 57 -6.71 -1.88 6.11
CA GLY A 57 -8.16 -1.76 6.10
C GLY A 57 -8.73 -1.51 7.50
N THR A 58 -9.92 -0.90 7.58
CA THR A 58 -10.58 -0.61 8.87
C THR A 58 -10.96 -1.88 9.62
N TRP A 59 -10.78 -1.85 10.94
CA TRP A 59 -10.95 -2.98 11.87
C TRP A 59 -9.87 -4.07 11.76
N ASN A 60 -8.90 -3.92 10.86
CA ASN A 60 -7.77 -4.85 10.73
C ASN A 60 -6.62 -4.41 11.64
N ARG A 61 -6.01 -5.38 12.32
CA ARG A 61 -4.87 -5.21 13.22
C ARG A 61 -3.74 -6.13 12.79
N SER A 62 -2.51 -5.73 13.11
CA SER A 62 -1.31 -6.54 12.86
C SER A 62 -1.27 -7.85 13.64
N ASP A 63 -2.01 -7.96 14.75
CA ASP A 63 -2.11 -9.16 15.61
C ASP A 63 -3.32 -10.05 15.27
N SER A 64 -3.97 -9.85 14.12
CA SER A 64 -5.08 -10.70 13.66
C SER A 64 -4.60 -12.11 13.33
N LEU A 65 -5.35 -13.12 13.78
CA LEU A 65 -5.13 -14.53 13.41
C LEU A 65 -5.18 -14.74 11.89
N HIS A 66 -6.01 -13.95 11.21
CA HIS A 66 -6.11 -13.92 9.75
C HIS A 66 -5.70 -12.51 9.27
N PRO A 67 -4.42 -12.31 8.91
CA PRO A 67 -3.91 -11.01 8.50
C PRO A 67 -4.43 -10.60 7.12
N THR A 68 -4.41 -9.29 6.85
CA THR A 68 -4.65 -8.76 5.49
C THR A 68 -3.43 -8.96 4.62
N ASN A 69 -3.61 -8.80 3.31
CA ASN A 69 -2.49 -8.80 2.37
C ASN A 69 -1.47 -7.69 2.64
N VAL A 70 -1.85 -6.60 3.33
CA VAL A 70 -0.90 -5.56 3.78
C VAL A 70 0.09 -6.12 4.81
N ILE A 71 -0.39 -6.87 5.80
CA ILE A 71 0.47 -7.50 6.81
C ILE A 71 1.26 -8.66 6.20
N ARG A 72 0.61 -9.49 5.38
CA ARG A 72 1.29 -10.61 4.71
C ARG A 72 2.41 -10.14 3.77
N PHE A 73 2.19 -9.02 3.08
CA PHE A 73 3.25 -8.34 2.31
C PHE A 73 4.43 -7.97 3.21
N ALA A 74 4.15 -7.37 4.38
CA ALA A 74 5.19 -6.97 5.32
C ALA A 74 5.94 -8.16 5.93
N GLN A 75 5.23 -9.28 6.19
CA GLN A 75 5.81 -10.53 6.69
C GLN A 75 6.76 -11.16 5.68
N ALA A 76 6.40 -11.12 4.39
CA ALA A 76 7.23 -11.65 3.32
C ALA A 76 8.44 -10.76 2.97
N MET A 77 8.45 -9.49 3.37
CA MET A 77 9.50 -8.53 3.01
C MET A 77 10.73 -8.70 3.91
N LEU A 78 11.93 -8.75 3.31
CA LEU A 78 13.17 -8.76 4.08
C LEU A 78 13.44 -7.40 4.73
N GLY A 79 14.08 -7.37 5.91
CA GLY A 79 14.47 -6.10 6.54
C GLY A 79 15.65 -5.39 5.85
N GLU A 80 16.45 -6.12 5.10
CA GLU A 80 17.61 -5.62 4.36
C GLU A 80 17.73 -6.39 3.04
N ALA A 81 17.99 -5.67 1.95
CA ALA A 81 18.25 -6.27 0.65
C ALA A 81 19.69 -6.82 0.57
N PRO A 82 20.00 -7.74 -0.37
CA PRO A 82 21.35 -8.33 -0.49
C PRO A 82 22.48 -7.32 -0.74
N ASP A 83 22.17 -6.14 -1.26
CA ASP A 83 23.11 -5.04 -1.46
C ASP A 83 23.38 -4.22 -0.17
N GLY A 84 22.73 -4.59 0.94
CA GLY A 84 22.78 -3.90 2.23
C GLY A 84 21.87 -2.67 2.32
N THR A 85 20.91 -2.51 1.39
CA THR A 85 19.89 -1.46 1.46
C THR A 85 18.82 -1.84 2.49
N ALA A 86 18.66 -1.03 3.53
CA ALA A 86 17.61 -1.24 4.53
C ALA A 86 16.20 -1.06 3.94
N GLN A 87 15.29 -1.97 4.25
CA GLN A 87 13.86 -1.91 3.89
C GLN A 87 13.05 -1.73 5.17
N VAL A 88 12.55 -0.52 5.40
CA VAL A 88 11.97 -0.11 6.68
C VAL A 88 10.43 -0.10 6.58
N PRO A 89 9.73 -1.11 7.12
CA PRO A 89 8.27 -1.13 7.13
C PRO A 89 7.72 -0.18 8.20
N VAL A 90 6.71 0.61 7.82
CA VAL A 90 5.91 1.42 8.74
C VAL A 90 4.44 1.06 8.57
N TYR A 91 3.91 0.38 9.57
CA TYR A 91 2.52 -0.06 9.59
C TYR A 91 1.61 0.99 10.20
N ILE A 92 0.57 1.37 9.43
CA ILE A 92 -0.48 2.28 9.86
C ILE A 92 -1.76 1.46 10.02
N ALA A 93 -2.18 1.30 11.28
CA ALA A 93 -3.32 0.46 11.62
C ALA A 93 -4.62 0.98 11.02
N GLY A 94 -5.55 0.06 10.75
CA GLY A 94 -6.87 0.41 10.27
C GLY A 94 -7.65 1.34 11.20
N VAL A 95 -8.53 2.18 10.63
CA VAL A 95 -9.47 2.99 11.42
C VAL A 95 -10.29 2.09 12.37
N GLY A 96 -10.45 2.50 13.63
CA GLY A 96 -11.30 1.81 14.64
C GLY A 96 -10.59 0.74 15.48
N THR A 97 -9.27 0.64 15.44
CA THR A 97 -8.48 -0.44 16.08
C THR A 97 -8.01 -0.17 17.52
N GLY A 98 -8.16 1.06 18.04
CA GLY A 98 -7.73 1.44 19.39
C GLY A 98 -8.40 0.65 20.53
N ARG A 99 -7.64 0.38 21.61
CA ARG A 99 -8.12 -0.31 22.84
C ARG A 99 -8.84 0.66 23.80
N GLY A 100 -9.90 0.18 24.46
CA GLY A 100 -10.51 0.84 25.63
C GLY A 100 -11.79 1.66 25.39
N ILE A 101 -12.35 2.21 26.47
CA ILE A 101 -13.66 2.91 26.59
C ILE A 101 -13.87 4.03 25.54
N ALA A 102 -12.80 4.58 24.96
CA ALA A 102 -12.81 5.47 23.80
C ALA A 102 -13.58 4.88 22.58
N ARG A 103 -13.57 3.55 22.42
CA ARG A 103 -14.27 2.82 21.34
C ARG A 103 -15.80 3.02 21.36
N ARG A 104 -16.41 3.30 22.51
CA ARG A 104 -17.88 3.49 22.62
C ARG A 104 -18.34 4.92 22.34
N LEU A 105 -17.46 5.91 22.53
CA LEU A 105 -17.80 7.31 22.28
C LEU A 105 -17.52 7.74 20.83
N ASP A 106 -16.54 7.13 20.16
CA ASP A 106 -16.26 7.41 18.74
C ASP A 106 -17.21 6.69 17.76
N SER A 107 -17.87 5.61 18.18
CA SER A 107 -18.63 4.72 17.27
C SER A 107 -20.04 5.21 16.91
N LEU A 108 -20.53 6.27 17.53
CA LEU A 108 -21.91 6.74 17.34
C LEU A 108 -21.90 8.04 16.52
N ILE A 109 -22.31 7.91 15.25
CA ILE A 109 -22.74 8.99 14.35
C ILE A 109 -21.59 9.70 13.59
N GLY A 110 -21.33 9.21 12.37
CA GLY A 110 -20.98 10.00 11.17
C GLY A 110 -19.68 10.82 11.11
N GLY A 111 -18.98 11.05 12.22
CA GLY A 111 -17.84 11.97 12.30
C GLY A 111 -16.48 11.32 12.57
N ALA A 112 -16.44 10.13 13.19
CA ALA A 112 -15.18 9.47 13.58
C ALA A 112 -14.46 8.77 12.41
N PHE A 113 -15.20 8.26 11.41
CA PHE A 113 -14.60 7.52 10.29
C PHE A 113 -13.73 8.38 9.37
N GLY A 114 -14.21 9.57 8.99
CA GLY A 114 -13.41 10.53 8.20
C GLY A 114 -12.27 11.16 9.02
N LYS A 115 -12.48 11.38 10.33
CA LYS A 115 -11.42 11.83 11.25
C LYS A 115 -10.32 10.79 11.42
N GLY A 116 -10.66 9.51 11.55
CA GLY A 116 -9.69 8.41 11.67
C GLY A 116 -8.87 8.22 10.40
N LEU A 117 -9.49 8.31 9.21
CA LEU A 117 -8.77 8.23 7.94
C LEU A 117 -7.78 9.38 7.77
N PHE A 118 -8.19 10.59 8.18
CA PHE A 118 -7.31 11.75 8.21
C PHE A 118 -6.19 11.57 9.25
N ALA A 119 -6.47 11.04 10.43
CA ALA A 119 -5.45 10.73 11.43
C ALA A 119 -4.39 9.75 10.89
N ASN A 120 -4.81 8.68 10.22
CA ASN A 120 -3.90 7.73 9.58
C ASN A 120 -3.03 8.38 8.50
N LEU A 121 -3.60 9.31 7.71
CA LEU A 121 -2.83 10.08 6.72
C LEU A 121 -1.78 10.97 7.40
N VAL A 122 -2.16 11.65 8.49
CA VAL A 122 -1.24 12.50 9.26
C VAL A 122 -0.14 11.67 9.90
N GLU A 123 -0.47 10.53 10.50
CA GLU A 123 0.47 9.59 11.10
C GLU A 123 1.50 9.10 10.07
N ALA A 124 1.02 8.63 8.90
CA ALA A 124 1.88 8.19 7.82
C ALA A 124 2.81 9.31 7.30
N TYR A 125 2.28 10.53 7.17
CA TYR A 125 3.07 11.69 6.77
C TYR A 125 4.13 12.07 7.81
N GLN A 126 3.77 12.06 9.10
CA GLN A 126 4.71 12.34 10.19
C GLN A 126 5.85 11.32 10.24
N HIS A 127 5.55 10.04 10.02
CA HIS A 127 6.57 9.00 9.87
C HIS A 127 7.59 9.36 8.79
N LEU A 128 7.15 9.82 7.61
CA LEU A 128 8.05 10.29 6.56
C LEU A 128 8.85 11.52 7.00
N VAL A 129 8.23 12.51 7.66
CA VAL A 129 8.94 13.68 8.21
C VAL A 129 10.10 13.28 9.13
N PHE A 130 9.92 12.23 9.94
CA PHE A 130 10.95 11.78 10.87
C PHE A 130 12.02 10.91 10.23
N MET A 131 11.69 10.09 9.21
CA MET A 131 12.64 9.09 8.70
C MET A 131 13.32 9.48 7.38
N TYR A 132 12.60 10.20 6.51
CA TYR A 132 13.05 10.44 5.14
C TYR A 132 14.26 11.36 5.10
N GLU A 133 15.27 10.94 4.35
CA GLU A 133 16.36 11.78 3.89
C GLU A 133 16.34 11.86 2.35
N PRO A 134 16.76 13.00 1.76
CA PRO A 134 16.76 13.17 0.32
C PRO A 134 17.51 12.04 -0.41
N GLY A 135 16.79 11.33 -1.27
CA GLY A 135 17.31 10.19 -2.03
C GLY A 135 16.72 8.85 -1.61
N ASP A 136 16.14 8.74 -0.40
CA ASP A 136 15.43 7.54 0.02
C ASP A 136 14.28 7.17 -0.93
N GLU A 137 14.03 5.88 -1.07
CA GLU A 137 12.91 5.36 -1.86
C GLU A 137 11.67 5.22 -0.98
N ILE A 138 10.52 5.64 -1.50
CA ILE A 138 9.23 5.55 -0.80
C ILE A 138 8.34 4.56 -1.55
N HIS A 139 7.88 3.55 -0.85
CA HIS A 139 6.85 2.62 -1.32
C HIS A 139 5.62 2.79 -0.43
N ILE A 140 4.44 2.84 -1.04
CA ILE A 140 3.19 3.04 -0.30
C ILE A 140 2.22 1.94 -0.70
N LEU A 141 1.68 1.25 0.29
CA LEU A 141 0.76 0.17 0.08
C LEU A 141 -0.51 0.40 0.89
N GLY A 142 -1.63 -0.11 0.40
CA GLY A 142 -2.81 -0.16 1.25
C GLY A 142 -3.97 -0.98 0.74
N PHE A 143 -4.85 -1.36 1.66
CA PHE A 143 -6.05 -2.12 1.39
C PHE A 143 -7.30 -1.33 1.79
N SER A 144 -8.35 -1.36 0.95
CA SER A 144 -9.67 -0.81 1.29
C SER A 144 -9.64 0.70 1.56
N ARG A 145 -9.94 1.12 2.79
CA ARG A 145 -9.75 2.50 3.25
C ARG A 145 -8.28 2.84 3.51
N GLY A 146 -7.45 1.87 3.85
CA GLY A 146 -5.99 2.05 3.86
C GLY A 146 -5.45 2.35 2.48
N ALA A 147 -6.02 1.78 1.41
CA ALA A 147 -5.68 2.15 0.03
C ALA A 147 -6.06 3.60 -0.30
N TYR A 148 -7.16 4.11 0.28
CA TYR A 148 -7.48 5.54 0.20
C TYR A 148 -6.41 6.37 0.91
N THR A 149 -6.01 6.01 2.13
CA THR A 149 -4.90 6.68 2.84
C THR A 149 -3.61 6.67 2.02
N ALA A 150 -3.24 5.52 1.44
CA ALA A 150 -2.06 5.37 0.60
C ALA A 150 -2.06 6.33 -0.61
N ARG A 151 -3.19 6.39 -1.34
CA ARG A 151 -3.36 7.31 -2.47
C ARG A 151 -3.36 8.77 -2.01
N SER A 152 -4.02 9.09 -0.90
CA SER A 152 -4.01 10.44 -0.33
C SER A 152 -2.61 10.86 0.12
N LEU A 153 -1.80 9.94 0.65
CA LEU A 153 -0.42 10.22 1.03
C LEU A 153 0.42 10.59 -0.20
N ALA A 154 0.32 9.83 -1.29
CA ALA A 154 0.99 10.18 -2.54
C ALA A 154 0.56 11.56 -3.09
N GLY A 155 -0.72 11.91 -2.97
CA GLY A 155 -1.24 13.24 -3.33
C GLY A 155 -0.72 14.35 -2.41
N LEU A 156 -0.66 14.09 -1.10
CA LEU A 156 -0.13 15.02 -0.11
C LEU A 156 1.35 15.31 -0.37
N LEU A 157 2.16 14.26 -0.59
CA LEU A 157 3.58 14.40 -0.93
C LEU A 157 3.80 15.24 -2.20
N ARG A 158 2.99 15.03 -3.24
CA ARG A 158 3.03 15.86 -4.46
C ARG A 158 2.70 17.33 -4.17
N SER A 159 1.71 17.58 -3.33
CA SER A 159 1.25 18.93 -2.99
C SER A 159 2.25 19.68 -2.11
N THR A 160 2.75 19.05 -1.06
CA THR A 160 3.46 19.76 0.03
C THR A 160 4.92 19.36 0.19
N GLY A 161 5.41 18.35 -0.52
CA GLY A 161 6.70 17.73 -0.22
C GLY A 161 6.69 17.05 1.16
N ILE A 162 7.86 16.89 1.76
CA ILE A 162 8.05 16.37 3.13
C ILE A 162 8.63 17.50 3.97
N VAL A 163 7.81 18.07 4.85
CA VAL A 163 8.21 19.13 5.77
C VAL A 163 9.44 18.68 6.58
N GLU A 164 10.49 19.49 6.62
CA GLU A 164 11.68 19.19 7.42
C GLU A 164 11.36 19.16 8.91
N ARG A 165 12.07 18.29 9.67
CA ARG A 165 11.84 18.07 11.11
C ARG A 165 11.77 19.36 11.95
N ARG A 166 12.58 20.38 11.63
CA ARG A 166 12.57 21.69 12.32
C ARG A 166 11.26 22.46 12.17
N PHE A 167 10.46 22.14 11.16
CA PHE A 167 9.18 22.78 10.85
C PHE A 167 7.97 21.89 11.18
N LEU A 168 8.12 20.90 12.07
CA LEU A 168 7.02 20.01 12.50
C LEU A 168 5.74 20.78 12.92
N HIS A 169 5.90 21.94 13.56
CA HIS A 169 4.79 22.81 13.97
C HIS A 169 3.95 23.35 12.78
N ARG A 170 4.48 23.28 11.55
CA ARG A 170 3.82 23.70 10.29
C ARG A 170 3.22 22.54 9.50
N VAL A 171 3.29 21.30 9.99
CA VAL A 171 2.56 20.16 9.38
C VAL A 171 1.05 20.45 9.24
N PRO A 172 0.35 21.08 10.21
CA PRO A 172 -1.05 21.46 10.03
C PRO A 172 -1.29 22.40 8.84
N GLU A 173 -0.35 23.30 8.54
CA GLU A 173 -0.42 24.20 7.40
C GLU A 173 -0.30 23.43 6.07
N ALA A 174 0.67 22.50 5.98
CA ALA A 174 0.80 21.61 4.83
C ALA A 174 -0.50 20.83 4.56
N LEU A 175 -1.06 20.22 5.61
CA LEU A 175 -2.33 19.49 5.51
C LEU A 175 -3.49 20.40 5.08
N SER A 176 -3.51 21.66 5.54
CA SER A 176 -4.53 22.63 5.11
C SER A 176 -4.43 22.93 3.63
N ARG A 177 -3.22 23.13 3.09
CA ARG A 177 -2.99 23.36 1.65
C ARG A 177 -3.46 22.17 0.80
N TYR A 178 -3.17 20.95 1.24
CA TYR A 178 -3.63 19.73 0.55
C TYR A 178 -5.16 19.61 0.49
N ARG A 179 -5.90 20.22 1.44
CA ARG A 179 -7.37 20.20 1.45
C ARG A 179 -8.01 21.26 0.56
N THR A 180 -7.21 22.17 -0.01
CA THR A 180 -7.71 23.28 -0.82
C THR A 180 -7.18 23.24 -2.26
N LEU A 181 -6.74 22.08 -2.78
CA LEU A 181 -6.10 21.94 -4.11
C LEU A 181 -6.85 22.55 -5.31
N ASN A 182 -8.15 22.79 -5.17
CA ASN A 182 -8.95 23.46 -6.20
C ASN A 182 -8.69 24.98 -6.27
N ASP A 183 -7.98 25.53 -5.29
CA ASP A 183 -7.49 26.91 -5.28
C ASP A 183 -6.21 27.00 -6.14
N PRO A 184 -6.16 27.87 -7.16
CA PRO A 184 -4.97 28.06 -7.97
C PRO A 184 -3.69 28.34 -7.16
N ALA A 185 -3.81 28.99 -6.00
CA ALA A 185 -2.66 29.28 -5.14
C ALA A 185 -2.09 28.03 -4.45
N THR A 186 -2.90 27.00 -4.20
CA THR A 186 -2.45 25.76 -3.54
C THR A 186 -2.33 24.57 -4.48
N HIS A 187 -2.57 24.77 -5.78
CA HIS A 187 -2.31 23.76 -6.80
C HIS A 187 -0.82 23.34 -6.78
N PRO A 188 -0.47 22.04 -6.89
CA PRO A 188 0.90 21.58 -6.69
C PRO A 188 1.96 22.21 -7.62
N SER A 189 1.53 22.62 -8.82
CA SER A 189 2.38 23.27 -9.83
C SER A 189 2.34 24.81 -9.78
N SER A 190 1.66 25.41 -8.80
CA SER A 190 1.65 26.86 -8.62
C SER A 190 2.98 27.36 -8.09
N GLU A 191 3.35 28.60 -8.42
CA GLU A 191 4.53 29.25 -7.87
C GLU A 191 4.43 29.38 -6.33
N ASP A 192 3.24 29.65 -5.80
CA ASP A 192 2.98 29.65 -4.35
C ASP A 192 3.31 28.31 -3.68
N SER A 193 3.02 27.20 -4.36
CA SER A 193 3.37 25.87 -3.88
C SER A 193 4.87 25.59 -4.01
N HIS A 194 5.53 26.08 -5.07
CA HIS A 194 6.99 26.03 -5.21
C HIS A 194 7.68 26.78 -4.06
N ARG A 195 7.22 28.01 -3.76
CA ARG A 195 7.74 28.84 -2.65
C ARG A 195 7.55 28.17 -1.30
N PHE A 196 6.36 27.62 -1.05
CA PHE A 196 6.07 26.89 0.17
C PHE A 196 6.97 25.67 0.38
N ARG A 197 7.18 24.88 -0.68
CA ARG A 197 8.05 23.70 -0.61
C ARG A 197 9.52 24.09 -0.53
N LEU A 198 9.94 25.20 -1.14
CA LEU A 198 11.29 25.73 -0.96
C LEU A 198 11.53 26.09 0.51
N GLU A 199 10.56 26.71 1.18
CA GLU A 199 10.66 27.10 2.59
C GLU A 199 10.71 25.88 3.52
N LEU A 200 9.77 24.93 3.35
CA LEU A 200 9.60 23.82 4.29
C LEU A 200 10.35 22.55 3.93
N SER A 201 10.75 22.40 2.66
CA SER A 201 11.39 21.21 2.09
C SER A 201 12.52 21.59 1.12
N PRO A 202 13.49 22.45 1.50
CA PRO A 202 14.48 23.01 0.57
C PRO A 202 15.32 21.95 -0.15
N ARG A 203 15.57 20.79 0.47
CA ARG A 203 16.39 19.71 -0.09
C ARG A 203 15.70 18.85 -1.14
N ILE A 204 14.38 19.01 -1.31
CA ILE A 204 13.58 18.21 -2.26
C ILE A 204 12.62 19.08 -3.08
N ALA A 205 12.27 18.60 -4.27
CA ALA A 205 11.27 19.19 -5.16
C ALA A 205 10.31 18.11 -5.63
N THR A 206 9.06 18.45 -5.94
CA THR A 206 8.02 17.46 -6.30
C THR A 206 7.81 17.34 -7.81
N SER A 207 8.53 18.13 -8.61
CA SER A 207 8.53 18.05 -10.07
C SER A 207 9.81 18.60 -10.68
N THR A 208 10.11 18.20 -11.91
CA THR A 208 11.21 18.78 -12.71
C THR A 208 10.98 20.27 -13.01
N LYS A 209 9.71 20.69 -13.17
CA LYS A 209 9.33 22.10 -13.33
C LYS A 209 9.70 22.94 -12.11
N GLU A 210 9.50 22.40 -10.91
CA GLU A 210 9.93 23.06 -9.67
C GLU A 210 11.46 23.15 -9.57
N ILE A 211 12.19 22.11 -9.97
CA ILE A 211 13.66 22.14 -10.02
C ILE A 211 14.16 23.23 -10.97
N ALA A 212 13.58 23.33 -12.17
CA ALA A 212 13.91 24.39 -13.13
C ALA A 212 13.61 25.78 -12.56
N TRP A 213 12.41 25.98 -12.00
CA TRP A 213 12.01 27.22 -11.35
C TRP A 213 12.98 27.62 -10.22
N ARG A 214 13.42 26.67 -9.39
CA ARG A 214 14.40 26.93 -8.33
C ARG A 214 15.74 27.43 -8.89
N ARG A 215 16.24 26.80 -9.96
CA ARG A 215 17.50 27.20 -10.62
C ARG A 215 17.40 28.60 -11.23
N GLU A 216 16.30 28.90 -11.93
CA GLU A 216 16.05 30.21 -12.53
C GLU A 216 15.98 31.34 -11.49
N ASN A 217 15.52 31.04 -10.27
CA ASN A 217 15.44 31.99 -9.16
C ASN A 217 16.68 31.97 -8.23
N GLY A 218 17.78 31.32 -8.65
CA GLY A 218 19.03 31.31 -7.88
C GLY A 218 19.00 30.47 -6.60
N HIS A 219 18.08 29.51 -6.50
CA HIS A 219 18.01 28.56 -5.39
C HIS A 219 18.85 27.30 -5.65
N GLY A 220 19.31 26.66 -4.56
CA GLY A 220 20.15 25.46 -4.63
C GLY A 220 19.44 24.24 -5.25
N ASP A 221 20.25 23.26 -5.63
CA ASP A 221 19.76 22.01 -6.22
C ASP A 221 18.92 21.20 -5.20
N ALA A 222 17.86 20.57 -5.69
CA ALA A 222 16.94 19.78 -4.89
C ALA A 222 16.78 18.38 -5.50
N LYS A 223 16.71 17.35 -4.65
CA LYS A 223 16.42 15.98 -5.11
C LYS A 223 14.95 15.88 -5.49
N LEU A 224 14.66 15.21 -6.61
CA LEU A 224 13.29 14.94 -7.00
C LEU A 224 12.67 13.92 -6.02
N LEU A 225 11.61 14.32 -5.32
CA LEU A 225 10.82 13.42 -4.49
C LEU A 225 9.93 12.56 -5.39
N THR A 226 10.02 11.25 -5.24
CA THR A 226 9.20 10.28 -5.98
C THR A 226 8.67 9.19 -5.06
N VAL A 227 7.54 8.60 -5.41
CA VAL A 227 7.07 7.34 -4.84
C VAL A 227 7.47 6.24 -5.82
N SER A 228 8.34 5.33 -5.41
CA SER A 228 8.85 4.25 -6.27
C SER A 228 7.74 3.28 -6.67
N TYR A 229 6.85 2.94 -5.73
CA TYR A 229 5.74 2.04 -5.97
C TYR A 229 4.50 2.39 -5.15
N LEU A 230 3.32 2.32 -5.77
CA LEU A 230 2.02 2.38 -5.11
C LEU A 230 1.22 1.09 -5.38
N GLY A 231 1.16 0.21 -4.38
CA GLY A 231 0.42 -1.06 -4.46
C GLY A 231 -0.87 -1.01 -3.66
N VAL A 232 -2.04 -1.12 -4.29
CA VAL A 232 -3.32 -1.04 -3.58
C VAL A 232 -4.26 -2.20 -3.88
N TRP A 233 -4.95 -2.68 -2.85
CA TRP A 233 -6.04 -3.64 -2.95
C TRP A 233 -7.38 -2.96 -2.72
N ASP A 234 -8.25 -3.07 -3.71
CA ASP A 234 -9.67 -2.71 -3.73
C ASP A 234 -10.00 -1.39 -3.00
N THR A 235 -9.50 -0.28 -3.54
CA THR A 235 -9.70 1.05 -2.94
C THR A 235 -11.19 1.37 -2.83
N VAL A 236 -11.69 1.65 -1.62
CA VAL A 236 -13.08 2.11 -1.40
C VAL A 236 -13.10 3.51 -0.80
N GLY A 237 -14.09 4.31 -1.21
CA GLY A 237 -14.21 5.69 -0.73
C GLY A 237 -14.49 5.80 0.78
N ALA A 238 -14.16 6.95 1.37
CA ALA A 238 -14.34 7.23 2.80
C ALA A 238 -15.82 7.25 3.28
N LEU A 239 -16.79 7.32 2.36
CA LEU A 239 -18.22 7.39 2.64
C LEU A 239 -18.83 5.97 2.81
N GLY A 240 -18.37 5.26 3.83
CA GLY A 240 -18.73 3.87 4.11
C GLY A 240 -19.84 3.64 5.15
N VAL A 241 -20.69 4.61 5.46
CA VAL A 241 -21.87 4.38 6.32
C VAL A 241 -23.13 4.41 5.46
N PRO A 242 -24.05 3.43 5.59
CA PRO A 242 -25.38 3.53 4.99
C PRO A 242 -26.16 4.64 5.69
N VAL A 243 -25.97 5.88 5.26
CA VAL A 243 -26.74 7.01 5.78
C VAL A 243 -27.95 7.18 4.88
N GLY A 244 -29.08 6.62 5.29
CA GLY A 244 -30.38 6.83 4.67
C GLY A 244 -30.91 8.28 4.75
N LEU A 245 -30.04 9.28 4.96
CA LEU A 245 -30.40 10.70 4.97
C LEU A 245 -29.63 11.46 3.87
N PRO A 246 -30.30 11.91 2.80
CA PRO A 246 -29.68 12.65 1.68
C PRO A 246 -28.96 13.95 2.11
N LEU A 247 -29.31 14.51 3.26
CA LEU A 247 -28.72 15.75 3.78
C LEU A 247 -27.25 15.61 4.24
N ILE A 248 -26.88 14.46 4.82
CA ILE A 248 -25.52 14.22 5.36
C ILE A 248 -24.55 13.84 4.22
N ARG A 249 -25.06 13.22 3.15
CA ARG A 249 -24.31 12.89 1.94
C ARG A 249 -23.63 14.13 1.34
N ASN A 250 -24.35 15.24 1.26
CA ASN A 250 -23.86 16.47 0.60
C ASN A 250 -22.81 17.22 1.44
N LEU A 251 -22.85 17.14 2.77
CA LEU A 251 -21.89 17.82 3.65
C LEU A 251 -20.53 17.09 3.72
N ALA A 252 -20.56 15.76 3.79
CA ALA A 252 -19.34 14.93 3.81
C ALA A 252 -18.71 14.78 2.41
N ALA A 253 -19.52 14.72 1.35
CA ALA A 253 -19.04 14.67 -0.02
C ALA A 253 -18.25 15.93 -0.44
N ARG A 254 -18.51 17.10 0.15
CA ARG A 254 -17.79 18.33 -0.21
C ARG A 254 -16.43 18.47 0.49
N ARG A 255 -16.15 17.67 1.52
CA ARG A 255 -14.94 17.77 2.37
C ARG A 255 -13.96 16.59 2.27
N TYR A 256 -14.39 15.45 1.72
CA TYR A 256 -13.60 14.21 1.66
C TYR A 256 -13.69 13.49 0.31
N ARG A 257 -14.26 14.15 -0.70
CA ARG A 257 -14.12 13.65 -2.07
C ARG A 257 -12.65 13.70 -2.43
N PHE A 258 -12.20 12.62 -3.03
CA PHE A 258 -11.00 12.58 -3.85
C PHE A 258 -10.86 13.92 -4.58
N HIS A 259 -9.76 14.63 -4.35
CA HIS A 259 -9.47 15.82 -5.14
C HIS A 259 -8.96 15.46 -6.54
N ASP A 260 -8.63 14.20 -6.82
CA ASP A 260 -8.35 13.71 -8.18
C ASP A 260 -8.32 12.17 -8.22
N ALA A 261 -9.27 11.49 -8.90
CA ALA A 261 -9.23 10.02 -9.02
C ALA A 261 -7.96 9.55 -9.76
N SER A 262 -7.29 10.47 -10.46
CA SER A 262 -6.01 10.35 -11.11
C SER A 262 -4.89 9.89 -10.18
N LEU A 263 -4.06 8.98 -10.69
CA LEU A 263 -2.78 8.64 -10.10
C LEU A 263 -1.81 9.83 -10.23
N SER A 264 -1.10 10.14 -9.15
CA SER A 264 -0.13 11.24 -9.09
C SER A 264 1.09 10.96 -9.95
N SER A 265 1.53 11.94 -10.74
CA SER A 265 2.77 11.85 -11.56
C SER A 265 4.06 11.68 -10.74
N MET A 266 4.00 11.82 -9.42
CA MET A 266 5.11 11.50 -8.50
C MET A 266 5.34 9.99 -8.36
N VAL A 267 4.34 9.17 -8.66
CA VAL A 267 4.40 7.71 -8.55
C VAL A 267 5.06 7.16 -9.80
N LYS A 268 6.16 6.41 -9.66
CA LYS A 268 6.90 5.82 -10.80
C LYS A 268 6.25 4.57 -11.36
N SER A 269 5.63 3.76 -10.49
CA SER A 269 4.92 2.55 -10.87
C SER A 269 3.79 2.27 -9.87
N ALA A 270 2.69 1.68 -10.33
CA ALA A 270 1.54 1.42 -9.48
C ALA A 270 0.75 0.20 -9.94
N ARG A 271 0.20 -0.54 -8.97
CA ARG A 271 -0.69 -1.67 -9.22
C ARG A 271 -1.94 -1.55 -8.34
N HIS A 272 -3.13 -1.71 -8.94
CA HIS A 272 -4.42 -1.74 -8.23
C HIS A 272 -5.17 -3.04 -8.53
N ALA A 273 -5.29 -3.89 -7.51
CA ALA A 273 -6.06 -5.13 -7.57
C ALA A 273 -7.51 -4.87 -7.15
N VAL A 274 -8.48 -5.03 -8.05
CA VAL A 274 -9.88 -4.65 -7.83
C VAL A 274 -10.76 -5.89 -7.71
N ALA A 275 -11.63 -5.95 -6.69
CA ALA A 275 -12.55 -7.07 -6.48
C ALA A 275 -13.70 -7.07 -7.49
N LEU A 276 -13.88 -8.19 -8.20
CA LEU A 276 -14.91 -8.30 -9.23
C LEU A 276 -16.29 -8.67 -8.66
N ASP A 277 -16.33 -9.50 -7.61
CA ASP A 277 -17.55 -10.12 -7.07
C ASP A 277 -18.06 -9.46 -5.79
N GLU A 278 -17.57 -8.26 -5.48
CA GLU A 278 -18.08 -7.46 -4.36
C GLU A 278 -19.42 -6.80 -4.72
N THR A 279 -20.45 -7.07 -3.92
CA THR A 279 -21.83 -6.64 -4.22
C THR A 279 -22.40 -5.61 -3.24
N ARG A 280 -21.68 -5.30 -2.15
CA ARG A 280 -22.13 -4.34 -1.13
C ARG A 280 -22.08 -2.92 -1.70
N PRO A 281 -23.18 -2.15 -1.69
CA PRO A 281 -23.19 -0.78 -2.22
C PRO A 281 -22.20 0.17 -1.55
N ALA A 282 -21.86 -0.06 -0.27
CA ALA A 282 -20.87 0.73 0.46
C ALA A 282 -19.41 0.46 0.07
N PHE A 283 -19.17 -0.58 -0.75
CA PHE A 283 -17.84 -1.02 -1.19
C PHE A 283 -17.71 -0.84 -2.71
N GLN A 284 -18.20 0.28 -3.26
CA GLN A 284 -17.90 0.62 -4.65
C GLN A 284 -16.42 1.03 -4.78
N PRO A 285 -15.71 0.50 -5.79
CA PRO A 285 -14.29 0.76 -5.92
C PRO A 285 -14.07 2.18 -6.46
N THR A 286 -13.01 2.82 -5.99
CA THR A 286 -12.50 4.06 -6.56
C THR A 286 -11.39 3.70 -7.54
N LEU A 287 -11.70 3.67 -8.83
CA LEU A 287 -10.73 3.34 -9.88
C LEU A 287 -9.79 4.54 -10.15
N TRP A 288 -8.63 4.26 -10.75
CA TRP A 288 -7.86 5.27 -11.48
C TRP A 288 -8.44 5.43 -12.88
N ASP A 289 -8.45 6.67 -13.38
CA ASP A 289 -8.99 7.08 -14.68
C ASP A 289 -7.90 7.50 -15.69
N ASN A 290 -6.64 7.60 -15.26
CA ASN A 290 -5.51 8.07 -16.07
C ASN A 290 -4.42 7.01 -16.32
N VAL A 291 -4.68 5.72 -16.06
CA VAL A 291 -3.68 4.63 -16.23
C VAL A 291 -3.17 4.54 -17.68
N ASP A 292 -4.08 4.52 -18.65
CA ASP A 292 -3.74 4.44 -20.09
C ASP A 292 -2.97 5.68 -20.57
N GLU A 293 -3.26 6.85 -20.00
CA GLU A 293 -2.54 8.09 -20.30
C GLU A 293 -1.11 8.03 -19.77
N LEU A 294 -0.94 7.67 -18.50
CA LEU A 294 0.38 7.57 -17.88
C LEU A 294 1.27 6.52 -18.56
N ASN A 295 0.71 5.38 -18.98
CA ASN A 295 1.47 4.36 -19.72
C ASN A 295 1.92 4.87 -21.09
N ARG A 296 1.09 5.62 -21.83
CA ARG A 296 1.50 6.23 -23.12
C ARG A 296 2.64 7.23 -22.95
N GLU A 297 2.68 7.94 -21.83
CA GLU A 297 3.73 8.94 -21.54
C GLU A 297 5.02 8.33 -21.01
N SER A 298 4.93 7.19 -20.30
CA SER A 298 6.04 6.65 -19.50
C SER A 298 6.76 5.46 -20.15
N ALA A 299 6.10 4.71 -21.04
CA ALA A 299 6.62 3.45 -21.55
C ALA A 299 6.90 3.52 -23.07
N PRO A 300 8.14 3.25 -23.52
CA PRO A 300 8.40 2.93 -24.91
C PRO A 300 7.53 1.74 -25.36
N SER A 301 7.13 1.73 -26.63
CA SER A 301 6.36 0.60 -27.18
C SER A 301 7.10 -0.72 -26.94
N GLY A 302 6.46 -1.65 -26.21
CA GLY A 302 7.00 -2.99 -25.93
C GLY A 302 7.63 -3.22 -24.54
N SER A 303 7.76 -2.20 -23.68
CA SER A 303 8.14 -2.41 -22.27
C SER A 303 6.93 -2.76 -21.38
N PRO A 304 7.11 -3.49 -20.25
CA PRO A 304 6.05 -3.70 -19.28
C PRO A 304 5.41 -2.39 -18.82
N GLU A 305 4.08 -2.36 -18.72
CA GLU A 305 3.35 -1.18 -18.27
C GLU A 305 3.65 -0.89 -16.78
N PRO A 306 4.20 0.29 -16.44
CA PRO A 306 4.49 0.65 -15.04
C PRO A 306 3.22 0.88 -14.22
N TYR A 307 2.10 1.21 -14.86
CA TYR A 307 0.81 1.45 -14.19
C TYR A 307 -0.19 0.40 -14.62
N GLN A 308 -0.74 -0.35 -13.66
CA GLN A 308 -1.67 -1.43 -13.94
C GLN A 308 -2.85 -1.40 -12.97
N GLN A 309 -4.06 -1.52 -13.50
CA GLN A 309 -5.28 -1.72 -12.72
C GLN A 309 -5.98 -2.95 -13.29
N LYS A 310 -6.09 -4.00 -12.48
CA LYS A 310 -6.65 -5.28 -12.92
C LYS A 310 -7.77 -5.74 -12.00
N TRP A 311 -8.78 -6.36 -12.58
CA TRP A 311 -9.88 -7.00 -11.87
C TRP A 311 -9.54 -8.45 -11.52
N PHE A 312 -9.83 -8.84 -10.28
CA PHE A 312 -9.59 -10.16 -9.72
C PHE A 312 -10.92 -10.78 -9.25
N ALA A 313 -11.05 -12.09 -9.41
CA ALA A 313 -12.19 -12.84 -8.92
C ALA A 313 -12.24 -12.81 -7.38
N GLY A 314 -13.45 -12.86 -6.83
CA GLY A 314 -13.74 -12.81 -5.42
C GLY A 314 -14.25 -11.44 -4.93
N ASP A 315 -14.78 -11.44 -3.71
CA ASP A 315 -15.23 -10.22 -3.04
C ASP A 315 -14.07 -9.42 -2.41
N HIS A 316 -14.40 -8.32 -1.72
CA HIS A 316 -13.40 -7.40 -1.15
C HIS A 316 -12.31 -8.10 -0.31
N GLY A 317 -12.70 -9.11 0.48
CA GLY A 317 -11.76 -9.86 1.32
C GLY A 317 -10.98 -10.90 0.52
N SER A 318 -11.57 -11.46 -0.53
CA SER A 318 -10.91 -12.39 -1.44
C SER A 318 -9.85 -11.73 -2.33
N VAL A 319 -9.77 -10.40 -2.36
CA VAL A 319 -8.67 -9.67 -3.02
C VAL A 319 -7.69 -9.05 -2.01
N GLY A 320 -8.19 -8.53 -0.89
CA GLY A 320 -7.36 -7.86 0.11
C GLY A 320 -6.92 -8.69 1.32
N GLY A 321 -7.39 -9.93 1.45
CA GLY A 321 -7.11 -10.81 2.59
C GLY A 321 -7.98 -10.48 3.82
N GLY A 322 -7.51 -10.93 5.00
CA GLY A 322 -8.19 -10.69 6.28
C GLY A 322 -9.27 -11.71 6.63
N GLY A 323 -9.22 -12.90 6.04
CA GLY A 323 -10.10 -14.03 6.34
C GLY A 323 -9.34 -15.35 6.29
N ASP A 324 -9.97 -16.43 6.76
CA ASP A 324 -9.37 -17.76 6.92
C ASP A 324 -9.16 -18.54 5.61
N VAL A 325 -9.68 -18.03 4.48
CA VAL A 325 -9.48 -18.62 3.15
C VAL A 325 -8.59 -17.71 2.32
N HIS A 326 -7.37 -18.15 2.05
CA HIS A 326 -6.36 -17.35 1.35
C HIS A 326 -6.41 -17.44 -0.18
N ALA A 327 -6.75 -18.61 -0.74
CA ALA A 327 -6.90 -18.92 -2.18
C ALA A 327 -6.78 -17.72 -3.16
N LEU A 328 -7.88 -17.02 -3.41
CA LEU A 328 -7.92 -15.90 -4.36
C LEU A 328 -7.13 -14.67 -3.89
N SER A 329 -7.07 -14.44 -2.57
CA SER A 329 -6.37 -13.28 -2.00
C SER A 329 -4.87 -13.39 -2.16
N SER A 330 -4.31 -14.60 -2.17
CA SER A 330 -2.90 -14.86 -2.41
C SER A 330 -2.49 -14.59 -3.87
N ILE A 331 -3.42 -14.70 -4.82
CA ILE A 331 -3.19 -14.29 -6.22
C ILE A 331 -3.01 -12.77 -6.28
N GLY A 332 -3.91 -12.02 -5.64
CA GLY A 332 -3.80 -10.56 -5.56
C GLY A 332 -2.58 -10.08 -4.78
N LEU A 333 -2.17 -10.81 -3.73
CA LEU A 333 -0.96 -10.54 -2.97
C LEU A 333 0.30 -10.72 -3.82
N ALA A 334 0.45 -11.89 -4.46
CA ALA A 334 1.60 -12.20 -5.30
C ALA A 334 1.77 -11.17 -6.43
N TRP A 335 0.67 -10.79 -7.09
CA TRP A 335 0.72 -9.79 -8.15
C TRP A 335 1.14 -8.39 -7.67
N ILE A 336 0.78 -7.97 -6.45
CA ILE A 336 1.27 -6.71 -5.89
C ILE A 336 2.75 -6.83 -5.46
N ILE A 337 3.16 -7.99 -4.94
CA ILE A 337 4.57 -8.27 -4.59
C ILE A 337 5.46 -8.21 -5.84
N GLU A 338 5.04 -8.80 -6.96
CA GLU A 338 5.80 -8.73 -8.21
C GLU A 338 6.06 -7.27 -8.62
N GLY A 339 5.04 -6.40 -8.58
CA GLY A 339 5.23 -4.98 -8.88
C GLY A 339 6.14 -4.26 -7.88
N ALA A 340 6.14 -4.68 -6.62
CA ALA A 340 7.07 -4.18 -5.62
C ALA A 340 8.52 -4.64 -5.87
N GLN A 341 8.70 -5.89 -6.33
CA GLN A 341 10.00 -6.43 -6.76
C GLN A 341 10.55 -5.70 -7.98
N ASP A 342 9.70 -5.44 -8.97
CA ASP A 342 10.03 -4.62 -10.15
C ASP A 342 10.51 -3.21 -9.73
N ALA A 343 9.99 -2.70 -8.61
CA ALA A 343 10.38 -1.41 -8.03
C ALA A 343 11.54 -1.50 -7.02
N GLY A 344 12.16 -2.67 -6.84
CA GLY A 344 13.38 -2.86 -6.03
C GLY A 344 13.16 -3.42 -4.62
N LEU A 345 11.95 -3.74 -4.19
CA LEU A 345 11.75 -4.41 -2.90
C LEU A 345 12.14 -5.89 -2.96
N VAL A 346 12.75 -6.39 -1.89
CA VAL A 346 13.23 -7.76 -1.78
C VAL A 346 12.46 -8.50 -0.69
N PHE A 347 12.12 -9.76 -0.98
CA PHE A 347 11.27 -10.62 -0.17
C PHE A 347 11.97 -11.94 0.13
N ASP A 348 11.50 -12.64 1.15
CA ASP A 348 11.96 -13.97 1.52
C ASP A 348 11.38 -15.02 0.56
N ASP A 349 12.26 -15.82 -0.06
CA ASP A 349 11.86 -16.80 -1.07
C ASP A 349 10.94 -17.90 -0.52
N ALA A 350 11.09 -18.29 0.75
CA ALA A 350 10.24 -19.30 1.36
C ALA A 350 8.82 -18.75 1.59
N GLU A 351 8.71 -17.49 2.04
CA GLU A 351 7.42 -16.79 2.16
C GLU A 351 6.76 -16.60 0.78
N LEU A 352 7.53 -16.22 -0.25
CA LEU A 352 7.01 -16.14 -1.62
C LEU A 352 6.48 -17.49 -2.11
N GLN A 353 7.21 -18.58 -1.84
CA GLN A 353 6.78 -19.92 -2.22
C GLN A 353 5.51 -20.34 -1.46
N ALA A 354 5.41 -20.02 -0.17
CA ALA A 354 4.21 -20.27 0.62
C ALA A 354 2.99 -19.54 0.03
N ILE A 355 3.13 -18.26 -0.29
CA ILE A 355 2.07 -17.47 -0.95
C ILE A 355 1.66 -18.08 -2.29
N ARG A 356 2.62 -18.56 -3.10
CA ARG A 356 2.34 -19.23 -4.38
C ARG A 356 1.58 -20.54 -4.19
N ASN A 357 1.95 -21.35 -3.20
CA ASN A 357 1.30 -22.63 -2.93
C ASN A 357 -0.16 -22.48 -2.48
N GLU A 358 -0.52 -21.34 -1.88
CA GLU A 358 -1.90 -21.05 -1.50
C GLU A 358 -2.79 -20.62 -2.68
N GLN A 359 -2.21 -20.24 -3.84
CA GLN A 359 -2.99 -19.70 -4.95
C GLN A 359 -3.89 -20.77 -5.58
N GLU A 360 -5.19 -20.51 -5.56
CA GLU A 360 -6.17 -21.41 -6.18
C GLU A 360 -7.16 -20.60 -7.04
N VAL A 361 -6.99 -20.66 -8.36
CA VAL A 361 -7.84 -19.93 -9.33
C VAL A 361 -9.32 -20.30 -9.19
N MET A 362 -9.58 -21.57 -8.83
CA MET A 362 -10.91 -22.14 -8.66
C MET A 362 -11.43 -22.04 -7.22
N GLY A 363 -10.65 -21.45 -6.30
CA GLY A 363 -10.99 -21.36 -4.90
C GLY A 363 -12.27 -20.54 -4.61
N PRO A 364 -12.74 -20.53 -3.36
CA PRO A 364 -13.99 -19.86 -2.99
C PRO A 364 -13.98 -18.35 -3.27
N LEU A 365 -15.10 -17.80 -3.76
CA LEU A 365 -15.25 -16.36 -4.02
C LEU A 365 -15.29 -15.49 -2.74
N ARG A 366 -15.41 -16.12 -1.57
CA ARG A 366 -15.36 -15.46 -0.25
C ARG A 366 -14.15 -15.97 0.50
N ASN A 367 -13.49 -15.06 1.21
CA ASN A 367 -12.28 -15.36 1.98
C ASN A 367 -12.55 -15.88 3.40
N THR A 368 -13.78 -16.31 3.73
CA THR A 368 -14.08 -16.86 5.04
C THR A 368 -15.01 -18.06 5.00
N THR A 369 -14.74 -19.05 5.85
CA THR A 369 -15.64 -20.18 6.08
C THR A 369 -16.76 -19.84 7.08
N THR A 370 -16.64 -18.72 7.82
CA THR A 370 -17.64 -18.34 8.83
C THR A 370 -18.93 -17.84 8.16
N PRO A 371 -20.12 -18.28 8.63
CA PRO A 371 -21.39 -17.80 8.12
C PRO A 371 -21.53 -16.27 8.21
N ALA A 372 -22.23 -15.70 7.23
CA ALA A 372 -22.50 -14.27 7.17
C ALA A 372 -23.21 -13.78 8.45
N SER A 373 -22.54 -12.93 9.23
CA SER A 373 -23.12 -12.28 10.41
C SER A 373 -24.36 -11.45 10.07
N LEU A 374 -25.22 -11.16 11.05
CA LEU A 374 -26.41 -10.32 10.84
C LEU A 374 -26.05 -8.96 10.19
N LEU A 375 -24.97 -8.33 10.67
CA LEU A 375 -24.47 -7.08 10.08
C LEU A 375 -24.08 -7.25 8.62
N SER A 376 -23.38 -8.34 8.27
CA SER A 376 -23.00 -8.60 6.87
C SER A 376 -24.20 -8.87 5.96
N ARG A 377 -25.27 -9.50 6.48
CA ARG A 377 -26.53 -9.69 5.76
C ARG A 377 -27.22 -8.34 5.52
N VAL A 378 -27.24 -7.46 6.53
CA VAL A 378 -27.75 -6.09 6.41
C VAL A 378 -26.96 -5.27 5.40
N MET A 379 -25.62 -5.35 5.40
CA MET A 379 -24.76 -4.65 4.44
C MET A 379 -24.96 -5.11 2.99
N ARG A 380 -25.48 -6.33 2.78
CA ARG A 380 -25.82 -6.89 1.46
C ARG A 380 -27.28 -6.64 1.08
N LEU A 381 -28.07 -5.91 1.88
CA LEU A 381 -29.37 -5.41 1.41
C LEU A 381 -29.13 -4.49 0.21
N ARG A 382 -29.91 -4.72 -0.86
CA ARG A 382 -29.70 -4.07 -2.17
C ARG A 382 -28.33 -4.39 -2.81
N ALA A 383 -27.83 -5.60 -2.56
CA ALA A 383 -26.66 -6.12 -3.26
C ALA A 383 -26.81 -5.92 -4.78
N LYS A 384 -25.76 -5.39 -5.38
CA LYS A 384 -25.70 -5.12 -6.81
C LYS A 384 -24.29 -5.42 -7.30
N ASP A 385 -24.19 -6.13 -8.41
CA ASP A 385 -22.91 -6.35 -9.06
C ASP A 385 -22.24 -5.02 -9.40
N ARG A 386 -20.92 -5.00 -9.30
CA ARG A 386 -20.12 -3.88 -9.83
C ARG A 386 -20.32 -3.78 -11.33
N VAL A 387 -20.08 -2.59 -11.88
CA VAL A 387 -20.12 -2.33 -13.32
C VAL A 387 -19.07 -3.18 -14.06
N GLY A 388 -17.95 -3.51 -13.39
CA GLY A 388 -16.89 -4.38 -13.90
C GLY A 388 -16.00 -3.72 -14.95
N PRO A 389 -15.12 -4.48 -15.61
CA PRO A 389 -14.22 -4.00 -16.65
C PRO A 389 -14.95 -3.56 -17.92
N ALA A 390 -14.36 -2.66 -18.70
CA ALA A 390 -14.85 -2.32 -20.03
C ALA A 390 -14.31 -3.27 -21.12
N THR A 391 -13.13 -3.84 -20.90
CA THR A 391 -12.41 -4.69 -21.86
C THR A 391 -11.73 -5.89 -21.18
N PRO A 392 -11.55 -7.05 -21.87
CA PRO A 392 -10.83 -8.20 -21.30
C PRO A 392 -9.42 -7.91 -20.81
N ARG A 393 -8.70 -6.96 -21.43
CA ARG A 393 -7.35 -6.53 -21.00
C ARG A 393 -7.30 -5.99 -19.56
N GLU A 394 -8.42 -5.54 -19.01
CA GLU A 394 -8.50 -5.08 -17.61
C GLU A 394 -8.63 -6.24 -16.61
N LEU A 395 -8.82 -7.47 -17.07
CA LEU A 395 -8.85 -8.65 -16.20
C LEU A 395 -7.44 -9.12 -15.88
N HIS A 396 -7.25 -9.60 -14.66
CA HIS A 396 -6.10 -10.43 -14.35
C HIS A 396 -6.25 -11.80 -15.04
N PRO A 397 -5.17 -12.42 -15.57
CA PRO A 397 -5.24 -13.72 -16.26
C PRO A 397 -5.89 -14.86 -15.45
N SER A 398 -5.87 -14.80 -14.11
CA SER A 398 -6.59 -15.77 -13.27
C SER A 398 -8.11 -15.73 -13.49
N VAL A 399 -8.69 -14.56 -13.78
CA VAL A 399 -10.14 -14.43 -14.03
C VAL A 399 -10.50 -15.06 -15.37
N ILE A 400 -9.67 -14.87 -16.39
CA ILE A 400 -9.86 -15.48 -17.71
C ILE A 400 -9.76 -17.01 -17.60
N ARG A 401 -8.73 -17.53 -16.90
CA ARG A 401 -8.61 -18.97 -16.62
C ARG A 401 -9.82 -19.51 -15.87
N ARG A 402 -10.33 -18.79 -14.87
CA ARG A 402 -11.54 -19.18 -14.13
C ARG A 402 -12.78 -19.23 -15.03
N TRP A 403 -12.96 -18.21 -15.89
CA TRP A 403 -14.07 -18.14 -16.85
C TRP A 403 -14.12 -19.33 -17.81
N GLN A 404 -12.93 -19.77 -18.26
CA GLN A 404 -12.74 -20.87 -19.22
C GLN A 404 -12.87 -22.25 -18.56
N ALA A 405 -12.24 -22.47 -17.40
CA ALA A 405 -12.16 -23.78 -16.76
C ALA A 405 -13.53 -24.34 -16.33
N GLU A 406 -14.44 -23.50 -15.82
CA GLU A 406 -15.75 -23.97 -15.36
C GLU A 406 -16.72 -24.31 -16.51
N ALA A 407 -16.38 -23.94 -17.75
CA ALA A 407 -17.16 -24.33 -18.92
C ALA A 407 -16.91 -25.79 -19.36
N GLU A 408 -15.92 -26.47 -18.78
CA GLU A 408 -15.43 -27.78 -19.24
C GLU A 408 -15.72 -28.92 -18.25
N SER A 409 -15.96 -28.62 -16.97
CA SER A 409 -16.25 -29.62 -15.94
C SER A 409 -17.75 -29.85 -15.73
N ARG A 410 -18.23 -31.08 -15.98
CA ARG A 410 -19.62 -31.49 -15.69
C ARG A 410 -19.88 -31.46 -14.18
N GLY A 411 -20.66 -30.49 -13.69
CA GLY A 411 -21.11 -30.42 -12.29
C GLY A 411 -20.86 -29.10 -11.55
N PHE A 412 -20.12 -28.16 -12.16
CA PHE A 412 -19.94 -26.81 -11.61
C PHE A 412 -20.90 -25.82 -12.28
N GLN A 413 -21.48 -24.90 -11.52
CA GLN A 413 -22.18 -23.75 -12.13
C GLN A 413 -21.12 -22.83 -12.75
N PRO A 414 -21.23 -22.46 -14.03
CA PRO A 414 -20.25 -21.61 -14.68
C PRO A 414 -20.10 -20.24 -14.02
N TYR A 415 -18.86 -19.81 -13.80
CA TYR A 415 -18.51 -18.48 -13.29
C TYR A 415 -18.91 -17.42 -14.31
N ARG A 416 -20.09 -16.84 -14.10
CA ARG A 416 -20.72 -15.83 -14.97
C ARG A 416 -21.27 -14.68 -14.11
N PRO A 417 -20.42 -13.98 -13.33
CA PRO A 417 -20.87 -12.87 -12.50
C PRO A 417 -21.43 -11.74 -13.36
N GLY A 418 -22.42 -11.00 -12.84
CA GLY A 418 -23.05 -9.92 -13.60
C GLY A 418 -22.09 -8.78 -13.97
N SER A 419 -21.00 -8.61 -13.22
CA SER A 419 -19.94 -7.64 -13.50
C SER A 419 -19.17 -7.92 -14.80
N LEU A 420 -19.18 -9.16 -15.31
CA LEU A 420 -18.55 -9.52 -16.58
C LEU A 420 -19.51 -9.54 -17.77
N ARG A 421 -20.80 -9.30 -17.56
CA ARG A 421 -21.83 -9.41 -18.61
C ARG A 421 -21.52 -8.57 -19.86
N ARG A 422 -20.90 -7.39 -19.67
CA ARG A 422 -20.55 -6.47 -20.77
C ARG A 422 -19.46 -6.99 -21.70
N ILE A 423 -18.58 -7.87 -21.20
CA ILE A 423 -17.45 -8.41 -21.96
C ILE A 423 -17.53 -9.92 -22.18
N ALA A 424 -18.63 -10.56 -21.77
CA ALA A 424 -18.82 -12.02 -21.85
C ALA A 424 -18.58 -12.56 -23.27
N ALA A 425 -19.16 -11.92 -24.29
CA ALA A 425 -18.98 -12.34 -25.68
C ALA A 425 -17.51 -12.25 -26.15
N ALA A 426 -16.76 -11.25 -25.67
CA ALA A 426 -15.34 -11.12 -25.99
C ALA A 426 -14.50 -12.20 -25.30
N LEU A 427 -14.81 -12.54 -24.04
CA LEU A 427 -14.15 -13.62 -23.30
C LEU A 427 -14.41 -14.99 -23.94
N ASP A 428 -15.63 -15.23 -24.43
CA ASP A 428 -15.97 -16.46 -25.13
C ASP A 428 -15.27 -16.53 -26.51
N ALA A 429 -15.08 -15.41 -27.21
CA ALA A 429 -14.34 -15.37 -28.47
C ALA A 429 -12.84 -15.69 -28.30
N GLU A 430 -12.19 -15.18 -27.24
CA GLU A 430 -10.78 -15.49 -26.93
C GLU A 430 -10.55 -16.99 -26.69
N ARG A 431 -11.54 -17.71 -26.16
CA ARG A 431 -11.49 -19.17 -25.98
C ARG A 431 -11.37 -19.91 -27.32
N HIS A 432 -12.04 -19.42 -28.36
CA HIS A 432 -12.10 -20.09 -29.66
C HIS A 432 -10.95 -19.70 -30.61
N GLY A 433 -10.36 -18.51 -30.44
CA GLY A 433 -9.24 -18.04 -31.25
C GLY A 433 -7.90 -18.78 -31.01
N GLY A 434 -7.71 -19.35 -29.82
CA GLY A 434 -6.49 -20.10 -29.46
C GLY A 434 -6.41 -21.53 -30.03
N LEU A 435 -7.51 -22.05 -30.61
CA LEU A 435 -7.56 -23.39 -31.19
C LEU A 435 -7.27 -23.42 -32.70
N SER A 436 -7.08 -22.27 -33.36
CA SER A 436 -6.85 -22.18 -34.81
C SER A 436 -5.37 -22.23 -35.22
N THR A 437 -4.42 -22.13 -34.29
CA THR A 437 -2.97 -22.09 -34.58
C THR A 437 -2.21 -23.38 -34.28
N ALA A 438 -2.89 -24.47 -33.89
CA ALA A 438 -2.24 -25.72 -33.48
C ALA A 438 -2.47 -26.93 -34.43
N THR A 439 -2.97 -26.73 -35.64
CA THR A 439 -3.20 -27.83 -36.60
C THR A 439 -2.71 -27.49 -38.01
N ALA A 440 -1.39 -27.37 -38.16
CA ALA A 440 -0.72 -27.47 -39.46
C ALA A 440 0.76 -27.85 -39.30
N ALA A 441 1.03 -28.98 -38.66
CA ALA A 441 2.32 -29.66 -38.77
C ALA A 441 2.05 -31.15 -38.94
N ALA A 442 1.66 -31.53 -40.16
CA ALA A 442 1.64 -32.92 -40.57
C ALA A 442 3.08 -33.45 -40.59
N SER A 443 3.36 -34.45 -39.75
CA SER A 443 4.60 -35.23 -39.81
C SER A 443 4.54 -36.19 -41.00
N PRO A 444 5.60 -36.36 -41.80
CA PRO A 444 5.65 -37.36 -42.86
C PRO A 444 5.86 -38.77 -42.27
N GLU A 445 5.17 -39.77 -42.83
CA GLU A 445 5.27 -41.18 -42.46
C GLU A 445 6.69 -41.76 -42.67
N PRO A 446 7.07 -42.79 -41.89
CA PRO A 446 8.34 -43.50 -42.06
C PRO A 446 8.24 -44.59 -43.13
N HIS A 447 9.07 -44.50 -44.16
CA HIS A 447 9.33 -45.61 -45.08
C HIS A 447 10.10 -46.74 -44.37
N ALA A 448 9.54 -47.96 -44.44
CA ALA A 448 10.22 -49.20 -44.09
C ALA A 448 11.10 -49.71 -45.25
N PRO A 449 12.15 -50.51 -44.97
CA PRO A 449 13.25 -50.77 -45.90
C PRO A 449 12.99 -51.98 -46.81
N ALA A 450 13.60 -51.96 -48.00
CA ALA A 450 13.96 -53.12 -48.81
C ALA A 450 15.35 -52.91 -49.38
#